data_AF-A0A834NBG6-F1
#
_entry.id   AF-A0A834NBG6-F1
#
_cell.length_a   1.000
_cell.length_b   1.000
_cell.length_c   1.000
_cell.angle_alpha   90.00
_cell.angle_beta   90.00
_cell.angle_gamma   90.00
#
_symmetry.space_group_name_H-M   'P 1'
#
loop_
_entity.id
_entity.type
_entity.pdbx_description
1 polymer ?
#
loop_
_entity_poly.entity_id
_entity_poly.type
_entity_poly.pdbx_seq_one_letter_code
_entity_poly.pdbx_strand_id
1 'polypeptide(L)'
;MDLLCCERTSETECRAYADPALIDDDRVLQNLLKTEERYAPNSSYFECVQRDISPLMRKIVAEWMLEYTTSTTAKTLLEGSSRIRAAPCCAARIDHNRIYLT
;
A
#
# COMPACT_ATOMS: atom_id res chain seq x y z
N MET A 1 17.73 -11.08 24.79
CA MET A 1 16.70 -11.15 23.74
C MET A 1 17.33 -10.45 22.56
N ASP A 2 17.95 -11.22 21.68
CA ASP A 2 18.82 -10.67 20.64
C ASP A 2 17.98 -10.45 19.39
N LEU A 3 17.56 -9.19 19.20
CA LEU A 3 16.99 -8.73 17.95
C LEU A 3 18.12 -8.72 16.91
N LEU A 4 18.20 -9.78 16.12
CA LEU A 4 19.13 -9.88 15.00
C LEU A 4 18.70 -8.87 13.93
N CYS A 5 19.38 -7.72 13.87
CA CYS A 5 19.24 -6.77 12.78
C CYS A 5 19.80 -7.38 11.49
N CYS A 6 18.91 -7.85 10.61
CA CYS A 6 19.25 -8.36 9.28
C CYS A 6 19.43 -7.21 8.27
N GLU A 7 20.32 -6.25 8.53
CA GLU A 7 20.74 -5.30 7.50
C GLU A 7 21.71 -5.99 6.53
N ARG A 8 21.16 -6.75 5.58
CA ARG A 8 21.94 -7.46 4.55
C ARG A 8 22.31 -6.51 3.43
N THR A 9 23.59 -6.17 3.34
CA THR A 9 24.26 -5.41 2.27
C THR A 9 24.56 -6.27 1.03
N SER A 10 23.56 -6.95 0.45
CA SER A 10 23.73 -7.63 -0.84
C SER A 10 22.55 -7.38 -1.77
N GLU A 11 22.87 -7.14 -3.04
CA GLU A 11 21.99 -6.82 -4.19
C GLU A 11 20.94 -7.90 -4.54
N THR A 12 20.73 -8.86 -3.65
CA THR A 12 19.74 -9.92 -3.75
C THR A 12 18.45 -9.48 -3.06
N GLU A 13 17.33 -9.65 -3.76
CA GLU A 13 15.98 -9.30 -3.31
C GLU A 13 15.78 -9.62 -1.82
N CYS A 14 15.40 -8.60 -1.04
CA CYS A 14 15.21 -8.73 0.40
C CYS A 14 13.94 -9.54 0.67
N ARG A 15 14.08 -10.86 0.73
CA ARG A 15 12.98 -11.78 1.03
C ARG A 15 12.80 -11.91 2.54
N ALA A 16 11.62 -11.56 3.03
CA ALA A 16 11.25 -11.79 4.42
C ALA A 16 11.26 -13.30 4.74
N TYR A 17 11.71 -13.65 5.95
CA TYR A 17 11.60 -15.01 6.47
C TYR A 17 10.17 -15.28 6.98
N ALA A 18 9.79 -16.55 7.08
CA ALA A 18 8.51 -16.97 7.65
C ALA A 18 8.51 -16.70 9.17
N ASP A 19 7.72 -15.73 9.62
CA ASP A 19 7.56 -15.41 11.03
C ASP A 19 6.41 -16.24 11.64
N PRO A 20 6.68 -17.17 12.57
CA PRO A 20 5.65 -17.97 13.23
C PRO A 20 4.59 -17.12 13.94
N ALA A 21 4.95 -15.94 14.44
CA ALA A 21 4.01 -15.04 15.09
C ALA A 21 2.98 -14.44 14.11
N LEU A 22 3.30 -14.39 12.81
CA LEU A 22 2.39 -13.95 11.75
C LEU A 22 1.61 -15.11 11.13
N ILE A 23 2.18 -16.32 11.12
CA ILE A 23 1.66 -17.47 10.37
C ILE A 23 0.84 -18.41 11.25
N ASP A 24 1.31 -18.71 12.47
CA ASP A 24 0.70 -19.74 13.33
C ASP A 24 -0.36 -19.16 14.29
N ASP A 25 -0.43 -17.82 14.42
CA ASP A 25 -1.42 -17.15 15.26
C ASP A 25 -2.67 -16.77 14.46
N ASP A 26 -3.73 -17.57 14.60
CA ASP A 26 -5.04 -17.33 13.96
C ASP A 26 -5.60 -15.93 14.23
N ARG A 27 -5.23 -15.29 15.35
CA ARG A 27 -5.70 -13.93 15.68
C ARG A 27 -5.19 -12.92 14.66
N VAL A 28 -4.02 -13.13 14.07
CA VAL A 28 -3.46 -12.25 13.03
C VAL A 28 -4.38 -12.28 11.81
N LEU A 29 -4.72 -13.47 11.32
CA LEU A 29 -5.65 -13.64 10.20
C LEU A 29 -7.02 -13.04 10.53
N GLN A 30 -7.57 -13.32 11.72
CA GLN A 30 -8.86 -12.77 12.13
C GLN A 30 -8.84 -11.23 12.20
N ASN A 31 -7.76 -10.63 12.67
CA ASN A 31 -7.61 -9.18 12.72
C ASN A 31 -7.48 -8.58 11.30
N LEU A 32 -6.78 -9.26 10.39
CA LEU A 32 -6.69 -8.86 8.99
C LEU A 32 -8.07 -8.87 8.32
N LEU A 33 -8.86 -9.94 8.50
CA LEU A 33 -10.22 -10.04 7.94
C LEU A 33 -11.15 -8.95 8.50
N LYS A 34 -11.14 -8.72 9.82
CA LYS A 34 -11.91 -7.62 10.43
C LYS A 34 -11.50 -6.24 9.89
N THR A 35 -10.22 -6.09 9.57
CA THR A 35 -9.67 -4.84 9.03
C THR A 35 -10.07 -4.65 7.57
N GLU A 36 -10.11 -5.74 6.79
CA GLU A 36 -10.55 -5.72 5.40
C GLU A 36 -11.98 -5.18 5.27
N GLU A 37 -12.92 -5.66 6.09
CA GLU A 37 -14.30 -5.17 6.11
C GLU A 37 -14.40 -3.64 6.29
N ARG A 38 -13.47 -3.06 7.06
CA ARG A 38 -13.44 -1.62 7.34
C ARG A 38 -12.90 -0.78 6.17
N TYR A 39 -11.99 -1.33 5.38
CA TYR A 39 -11.27 -0.57 4.34
C TYR A 39 -11.67 -0.97 2.91
N ALA A 40 -12.46 -2.02 2.73
CA ALA A 40 -13.06 -2.38 1.46
C ALA A 40 -14.01 -1.27 0.99
N PRO A 41 -13.78 -0.68 -0.20
CA PRO A 41 -14.72 0.30 -0.75
C PRO A 41 -16.03 -0.40 -1.12
N ASN A 42 -17.17 0.21 -0.74
CA ASN A 42 -18.49 -0.23 -1.20
C ASN A 42 -18.61 -0.03 -2.73
N SER A 43 -19.47 -0.80 -3.41
CA SER A 43 -19.75 -0.60 -4.84
C SER A 43 -20.25 0.82 -5.14
N SER A 44 -20.97 1.46 -4.22
CA SER A 44 -21.42 2.85 -4.33
C SER A 44 -20.37 3.90 -3.95
N TYR A 45 -19.10 3.50 -3.74
CA TYR A 45 -18.04 4.40 -3.28
C TYR A 45 -17.88 5.66 -4.14
N PHE A 46 -17.92 5.51 -5.47
CA PHE A 46 -17.82 6.64 -6.40
C PHE A 46 -19.11 7.48 -6.51
N GLU A 47 -20.23 6.95 -6.03
CA GLU A 47 -21.52 7.66 -6.02
C GLU A 47 -21.69 8.48 -4.74
N CYS A 48 -21.28 7.94 -3.59
CA CYS A 48 -21.54 8.54 -2.29
C CYS A 48 -20.30 9.22 -1.67
N VAL A 49 -19.11 8.64 -1.85
CA VAL A 49 -17.87 9.11 -1.22
C VAL A 49 -17.05 9.92 -2.21
N GLN A 50 -16.55 9.31 -3.29
CA GLN A 50 -15.63 9.92 -4.24
C GLN A 50 -16.31 10.39 -5.52
N ARG A 51 -17.07 11.47 -5.41
CA ARG A 51 -17.95 11.99 -6.48
C ARG A 51 -17.20 12.75 -7.58
N ASP A 52 -16.04 13.33 -7.26
CA ASP A 52 -15.29 14.19 -8.19
C ASP A 52 -14.22 13.43 -8.99
N ILE A 53 -14.10 12.11 -8.75
CA ILE A 53 -13.13 11.24 -9.42
C ILE A 53 -13.89 10.11 -10.10
N SER A 54 -13.64 9.93 -11.40
CA SER A 54 -14.16 8.76 -12.11
C SER A 54 -13.28 7.52 -11.87
N PRO A 55 -13.83 6.30 -12.00
CA PRO A 55 -13.05 5.06 -11.97
C PRO A 55 -11.88 5.05 -12.96
N LEU A 56 -12.04 5.67 -14.13
CA LEU A 56 -10.99 5.80 -15.15
C LEU A 56 -9.82 6.66 -14.68
N MET A 57 -10.09 7.80 -14.02
CA MET A 57 -9.04 8.66 -13.47
C MET A 57 -8.21 7.91 -12.43
N ARG A 58 -8.86 7.12 -11.57
CA ARG A 58 -8.16 6.26 -10.60
C ARG A 58 -7.30 5.19 -11.28
N LYS A 59 -7.80 4.60 -12.37
CA LYS A 59 -7.07 3.59 -13.14
C LYS A 59 -5.75 4.15 -13.71
N ILE A 60 -5.80 5.33 -14.33
CA ILE A 60 -4.61 5.98 -14.91
C ILE A 60 -3.53 6.20 -13.85
N VAL A 61 -3.91 6.74 -12.69
CA VAL A 61 -2.95 6.99 -11.59
C VAL A 61 -2.38 5.69 -11.04
N ALA A 62 -3.20 4.64 -10.88
CA ALA A 62 -2.73 3.34 -10.43
C ALA A 62 -1.75 2.68 -11.44
N GLU A 63 -2.02 2.81 -12.74
CA GLU A 63 -1.12 2.34 -13.79
C GLU A 63 0.22 3.10 -13.74
N TRP A 64 0.20 4.41 -13.56
CA TRP A 64 1.42 5.21 -13.41
C TRP A 64 2.22 4.85 -12.16
N MET A 65 1.56 4.64 -11.01
CA MET A 65 2.21 4.18 -9.79
C MET A 65 2.86 2.80 -9.99
N LEU A 66 2.17 1.90 -10.69
CA LEU A 66 2.70 0.59 -11.01
C LEU A 66 3.91 0.69 -11.96
N GLU A 67 3.81 1.50 -13.01
CA GLU A 67 4.92 1.75 -13.94
C GLU A 67 6.13 2.34 -13.21
N TYR A 68 5.92 3.32 -12.33
CA TYR A 68 7.00 3.90 -11.53
C TYR A 68 7.67 2.87 -10.61
N THR A 69 6.89 2.05 -9.91
CA THR A 69 7.46 1.03 -9.01
C THR A 69 8.16 -0.09 -9.79
N THR A 70 7.58 -0.56 -10.89
CA THR A 70 8.16 -1.62 -11.74
C THR A 70 9.36 -1.17 -12.58
N SER A 71 9.46 0.12 -12.91
CA SER A 71 10.61 0.68 -13.62
C SER A 71 11.75 1.09 -12.67
N THR A 72 11.43 1.43 -11.42
CA THR A 72 12.40 1.91 -10.42
C THR A 72 12.88 0.80 -9.46
N THR A 73 12.42 -0.44 -9.62
CA THR A 73 12.82 -1.62 -8.82
C THR A 73 14.31 -1.98 -8.84
N ALA A 74 15.16 -1.21 -9.54
CA ALA A 74 16.62 -1.33 -9.45
C ALA A 74 17.35 -0.12 -8.84
N LYS A 75 16.70 1.00 -8.45
CA LYS A 75 17.46 2.23 -8.09
C LYS A 75 17.08 3.00 -6.81
N THR A 76 15.97 2.74 -6.12
CA THR A 76 15.60 3.54 -4.93
C THR A 76 15.36 2.72 -3.67
N LEU A 77 16.42 2.12 -3.16
CA LEU A 77 16.56 1.83 -1.72
C LEU A 77 17.73 2.60 -1.07
N LEU A 78 18.25 3.64 -1.73
CA LEU A 78 19.35 4.45 -1.19
C LEU A 78 18.97 5.83 -0.65
N GLU A 79 17.73 6.31 -0.78
CA GLU A 79 17.33 7.53 -0.07
C GLU A 79 15.95 7.39 0.56
N GLY A 80 15.94 7.52 1.88
CA GLY A 80 14.76 7.42 2.72
C GLY A 80 13.67 8.40 2.32
N SER A 81 12.70 7.94 1.54
CA SER A 81 11.37 8.55 1.48
C SER A 81 10.55 8.05 2.66
N SER A 82 10.90 8.57 3.84
CA SER A 82 10.00 8.63 4.97
C SER A 82 8.80 9.47 4.55
N ARG A 83 7.63 8.83 4.38
CA ARG A 83 6.28 9.38 4.13
C ARG A 83 5.70 9.13 2.73
N ILE A 84 5.62 7.87 2.30
CA ILE A 84 4.38 7.45 1.63
C ILE A 84 3.41 7.14 2.76
N ARG A 85 2.67 8.16 3.21
CA ARG A 85 1.48 7.93 4.03
C ARG A 85 0.45 7.37 3.04
N ALA A 86 0.50 6.07 2.79
CA ALA A 86 -0.56 5.33 2.11
C ALA A 86 -1.80 5.36 3.01
N ALA A 87 -2.41 6.54 3.15
CA ALA A 87 -3.77 6.64 3.61
C ALA A 87 -4.59 5.93 2.52
N PRO A 88 -5.43 4.95 2.86
CA PRO A 88 -6.28 4.31 1.87
C PRO A 88 -7.03 5.41 1.14
N CYS A 89 -7.00 5.43 -0.20
CA CYS A 89 -7.81 6.39 -0.96
C CYS A 89 -9.29 6.31 -0.57
N CYS A 90 -9.71 5.17 0.02
CA CYS A 90 -11.04 4.92 0.58
C CYS A 90 -11.34 5.70 1.89
N ALA A 91 -10.34 6.25 2.57
CA ALA A 91 -10.48 6.90 3.88
C ALA A 91 -10.62 8.43 3.81
N ALA A 92 -10.37 9.05 2.66
CA ALA A 92 -10.47 10.50 2.48
C ALA A 92 -11.08 10.86 1.10
N ARG A 93 -11.89 11.93 1.08
CA ARG A 93 -12.33 12.53 -0.19
C ARG A 93 -11.14 13.20 -0.87
N ILE A 94 -10.95 12.88 -2.15
CA ILE A 94 -9.90 13.40 -3.01
C ILE A 94 -10.61 14.09 -4.18
N ASP A 95 -10.24 15.33 -4.46
CA ASP A 95 -10.75 16.07 -5.61
C ASP A 95 -9.92 15.77 -6.88
N HIS A 96 -10.41 16.21 -8.03
CA HIS A 96 -9.75 16.01 -9.32
C HIS A 96 -8.31 16.57 -9.35
N ASN A 97 -8.03 17.69 -8.67
CA ASN A 97 -6.72 18.34 -8.71
C ASN A 97 -5.69 17.63 -7.80
N ARG A 98 -6.15 16.85 -6.83
CA ARG A 98 -5.30 16.17 -5.85
C ARG A 98 -5.04 14.70 -6.14
N ILE A 99 -5.74 14.08 -7.10
CA ILE A 99 -5.59 12.66 -7.44
C ILE A 99 -4.17 12.30 -7.94
N TYR A 100 -3.45 13.26 -8.52
CA TYR A 100 -2.07 13.06 -8.99
C TYR A 100 -1.01 13.26 -7.91
N LEU A 101 -1.42 13.68 -6.70
CA LEU A 101 -0.54 13.97 -5.56
C LEU A 101 -0.63 12.90 -4.46
N THR A 102 -1.54 11.94 -4.60
CA THR A 102 -1.67 10.75 -3.75
C THR A 102 -0.87 9.62 -4.35
#